data_AF-A0A382FY81-F1
#
_entry.id   AF-A0A382FY81-F1
#
_cell.length_a   1.000
_cell.length_b   1.000
_cell.length_c   1.000
_cell.angle_alpha   90.00
_cell.angle_beta   90.00
_cell.angle_gamma   90.00
#
_symmetry.space_group_name_H-M   'P 1'
#
loop_
_entity.id
_entity.type
_entity.pdbx_description
1 polymer ?
#
loop_
_entity_poly.entity_id
_entity_poly.type
_entity_poly.pdbx_seq_one_letter_code
_entity_poly.pdbx_strand_id
1 'polypeptide(L)' 'MAGATEQLEGVRQSEQDETIAAIATPPGIGGIGVVRISGIGAASIAEELLGSLPPPRAARLYPFRDGRRQV' A
#
# COMPACT_ATOMS: atom_id res chain seq x y z
N MET A 1 -0.95 40.09 -27.76
CA MET A 1 -1.83 38.91 -27.69
C MET A 1 -0.95 37.67 -27.71
N ALA A 2 -1.14 36.80 -26.71
CA ALA A 2 -0.50 35.50 -26.46
C ALA A 2 0.98 35.53 -26.02
N GLY A 3 1.27 34.94 -24.85
CA GLY A 3 2.61 34.41 -24.57
C GLY A 3 3.19 34.53 -23.15
N ALA A 4 2.40 34.57 -22.06
CA ALA A 4 3.04 34.74 -20.73
C ALA A 4 2.36 34.09 -19.51
N THR A 5 1.50 33.08 -19.60
CA THR A 5 0.85 32.56 -18.35
C THR A 5 0.55 31.07 -18.27
N GLU A 6 0.90 30.24 -19.27
CA GLU A 6 0.49 28.83 -19.27
C GLU A 6 1.52 27.83 -18.70
N GLN A 7 2.54 28.29 -17.97
CA GLN A 7 3.62 27.40 -17.49
C GLN A 7 3.86 27.54 -15.98
N LEU A 8 2.83 27.43 -15.15
CA LEU A 8 2.99 27.26 -13.69
C LEU A 8 1.93 26.35 -13.04
N GLU A 9 1.48 25.28 -13.70
CA GLU A 9 0.77 24.18 -13.02
C GLU A 9 1.45 22.84 -13.31
N GLY A 10 2.72 22.73 -12.95
CA GLY A 10 3.29 21.42 -12.63
C GLY A 10 2.63 20.93 -11.34
N VAL A 11 1.51 20.20 -11.46
CA VAL A 11 0.89 19.50 -10.33
C VAL A 11 1.95 18.60 -9.72
N ARG A 12 2.57 19.04 -8.62
CA ARG A 12 3.30 18.12 -7.75
C ARG A 12 2.24 17.18 -7.24
N GLN A 13 2.17 15.96 -7.78
CA GLN A 13 1.45 14.90 -7.11
C GLN A 13 1.98 14.89 -5.69
N SER A 14 1.12 15.19 -4.72
CA SER A 14 1.47 15.09 -3.32
C SER A 14 1.91 13.65 -3.10
N GLU A 15 3.20 13.42 -2.77
CA GLU A 15 3.71 12.09 -2.38
C GLU A 15 2.87 11.42 -1.28
N GLN A 16 2.01 12.21 -0.60
CA GLN A 16 1.02 11.76 0.36
C GLN A 16 -0.06 10.81 -0.18
N ASP A 17 -0.25 10.71 -1.51
CA ASP A 17 -1.28 9.84 -2.10
C ASP A 17 -0.76 8.47 -2.57
N GLU A 18 0.55 8.27 -2.65
CA GLU A 18 1.10 7.00 -3.13
C GLU A 18 1.03 5.91 -2.05
N THR A 19 0.60 4.71 -2.46
CA THR A 19 0.60 3.55 -1.56
C THR A 19 1.92 2.80 -1.70
N ILE A 20 2.66 2.69 -0.60
CA ILE A 20 3.98 2.06 -0.55
C ILE A 20 3.94 0.74 0.20
N ALA A 21 4.85 -0.17 -0.13
CA ALA A 21 5.08 -1.41 0.59
C ALA A 21 6.58 -1.65 0.78
N ALA A 22 6.98 -2.18 1.95
CA ALA A 22 8.37 -2.49 2.24
C ALA A 22 8.52 -3.65 3.23
N ILE A 23 9.63 -4.38 3.12
CA ILE A 23 10.05 -5.33 4.15
C ILE A 23 10.45 -4.53 5.40
N ALA A 24 9.76 -4.76 6.51
CA ALA A 24 9.94 -4.05 7.77
C ALA A 24 10.84 -4.80 8.77
N THR A 25 11.31 -6.00 8.41
CA THR A 25 12.25 -6.82 9.19
C THR A 25 13.58 -6.97 8.47
N PRO A 26 14.70 -7.24 9.18
CA PRO A 26 15.98 -7.53 8.54
C PRO A 26 15.91 -8.70 7.55
N PRO A 27 16.76 -8.71 6.50
CA PRO A 27 16.83 -9.84 5.58
C PRO A 27 17.49 -11.06 6.25
N GLY A 28 17.10 -12.26 5.81
CA GLY A 28 17.68 -13.52 6.29
C GLY A 28 16.60 -14.51 6.74
N ILE A 29 17.03 -15.52 7.50
CA ILE A 29 16.17 -16.59 8.01
C ILE A 29 15.71 -16.20 9.43
N GLY A 30 14.40 -16.20 9.65
CA GLY A 30 13.77 -15.95 10.95
C GLY A 30 12.40 -16.61 11.03
N GLY A 31 11.83 -16.69 12.23
CA GLY A 31 10.50 -17.27 12.43
C GLY A 31 9.34 -16.41 11.92
N ILE A 32 9.58 -15.10 11.75
CA ILE A 32 8.59 -14.12 11.29
C ILE A 32 9.28 -13.11 10.37
N GLY A 33 8.65 -12.83 9.23
CA GLY A 33 8.96 -11.67 8.38
C GLY A 33 7.76 -10.72 8.34
N VAL A 34 8.00 -9.41 8.29
CA VAL A 34 6.93 -8.41 8.24
C VAL A 34 7.06 -7.56 6.99
N VAL A 35 5.99 -7.46 6.22
CA VAL A 35 5.83 -6.46 5.16
C VAL A 35 4.86 -5.39 5.66
N ARG A 36 5.27 -4.12 5.62
CA ARG A 36 4.41 -2.98 5.97
C ARG A 36 3.91 -2.31 4.71
N ILE A 37 2.62 -2.02 4.68
CA ILE A 37 1.96 -1.26 3.60
C ILE A 37 1.42 0.04 4.22
N SER A 38 1.55 1.16 3.50
CA SER A 38 1.10 2.48 3.96
C SER A 38 0.56 3.29 2.79
N GLY A 39 -0.46 4.11 3.03
CA GLY A 39 -1.11 4.95 2.02
C GLY A 39 -2.59 4.62 1.84
N ILE A 40 -3.27 5.40 0.98
CA ILE A 40 -4.72 5.34 0.81
C ILE A 40 -5.22 3.98 0.29
N GLY A 41 -4.40 3.24 -0.45
CA GLY A 41 -4.72 1.92 -1.00
C GLY A 41 -4.46 0.74 -0.05
N ALA A 42 -3.95 0.96 1.15
CA ALA A 42 -3.57 -0.13 2.06
C ALA A 42 -4.76 -1.03 2.46
N ALA A 43 -5.94 -0.42 2.66
CA ALA A 43 -7.17 -1.14 2.96
C ALA A 43 -7.59 -2.06 1.82
N SER A 44 -7.61 -1.55 0.59
CA SER A 44 -7.96 -2.31 -0.61
C SER A 44 -7.01 -3.49 -0.82
N ILE A 45 -5.70 -3.28 -0.64
CA ILE A 45 -4.71 -4.36 -0.75
C ILE A 45 -4.98 -5.45 0.29
N ALA A 46 -5.33 -5.10 1.52
CA ALA A 46 -5.68 -6.08 2.55
C ALA A 46 -6.95 -6.87 2.18
N GLU A 47 -7.96 -6.24 1.60
CA GLU A 47 -9.15 -6.94 1.11
C GLU A 47 -8.84 -7.90 -0.05
N GLU A 48 -7.96 -7.51 -0.98
CA GLU A 48 -7.55 -8.40 -2.08
C GLU A 48 -6.74 -9.60 -1.61
N LEU A 49 -5.76 -9.38 -0.72
CA LEU A 49 -4.86 -10.42 -0.22
C LEU A 49 -5.52 -11.30 0.85
N LEU A 50 -6.34 -10.74 1.73
CA LEU A 50 -6.85 -11.44 2.93
C LEU A 50 -8.37 -11.71 2.86
N GLY A 51 -9.06 -11.10 1.90
CA GLY A 51 -10.53 -11.18 1.78
C GLY A 51 -11.30 -10.26 2.72
N SER A 52 -10.62 -9.58 3.66
CA SER A 52 -11.21 -8.58 4.57
C SER A 52 -10.14 -7.74 5.25
N LEU A 53 -10.52 -6.53 5.68
CA LEU A 53 -9.69 -5.66 6.52
C LEU A 53 -10.03 -5.89 8.01
N PRO A 54 -9.07 -6.27 8.87
CA PRO A 54 -9.32 -6.35 10.32
C PRO A 54 -9.61 -4.95 10.92
N PRO A 55 -10.35 -4.89 12.05
CA PRO A 55 -10.53 -3.62 12.77
C PRO A 55 -9.19 -2.98 13.15
N PRO A 56 -9.12 -1.64 13.23
CA PRO A 56 -7.90 -0.95 13.62
C PRO A 56 -7.31 -1.50 14.92
N ARG A 57 -5.99 -1.75 14.92
CA ARG A 57 -5.21 -2.25 16.08
C ARG A 57 -5.60 -3.67 16.55
N ALA A 58 -6.29 -4.46 15.72
CA ALA A 58 -6.57 -5.87 15.98
C ALA A 58 -5.79 -6.78 15.02
N ALA A 59 -5.12 -7.80 15.56
CA ALA A 59 -4.46 -8.84 14.77
C ALA A 59 -5.41 -10.01 14.51
N ARG A 60 -5.38 -10.55 13.30
CA ARG A 60 -6.14 -11.74 12.88
C ARG A 60 -5.29 -12.59 11.96
N LEU A 61 -5.48 -13.90 12.05
CA LEU A 61 -4.87 -14.87 11.14
C LEU A 61 -5.74 -15.01 9.91
N TYR A 62 -5.14 -14.89 8.73
CA TYR A 62 -5.80 -15.06 7.45
C TYR A 62 -4.96 -15.92 6.50
N PRO A 63 -5.60 -16.71 5.62
CA PRO A 63 -4.92 -17.22 4.45
C PRO A 63 -4.61 -16.05 3.49
N PHE A 64 -3.43 -16.07 2.86
CA PHE A 64 -3.10 -15.14 1.79
C PHE A 64 -3.65 -15.67 0.48
N ARG A 65 -4.29 -14.79 -0.27
CA ARG A 65 -4.75 -15.05 -1.63
C ARG A 65 -3.70 -14.62 -2.64
N ASP A 66 -3.58 -15.37 -3.72
CA ASP A 66 -2.75 -15.04 -4.87
C ASP A 66 -3.38 -13.97 -5.77
N GLY A 67 -2.72 -13.65 -6.89
CA GLY A 67 -3.23 -12.67 -7.86
C GLY A 67 -4.53 -13.07 -8.57
N ARG A 68 -5.00 -14.32 -8.41
CA ARG A 68 -6.32 -14.81 -8.86
C ARG A 68 -7.35 -14.87 -7.73
N ARG A 69 -6.99 -14.33 -6.56
CA ARG A 69 -7.77 -14.36 -5.32
C ARG A 69 -8.03 -15.78 -4.79
N GLN A 70 -7.14 -16.73 -5.09
CA GLN A 70 -7.19 -18.12 -4.60
C GLN A 70 -6.20 -18.30 -3.44
N VAL A 71 -6.54 -19.16 -2.47
CA VAL A 71 -5.65 -19.52 -1.36
C VAL A 71 -4.70 -20.62 -1.77
#